data_AF-A0A5C7RZ81-F1
#
_entry.id   AF-A0A5C7RZ81-F1
#
_cell.length_a   1.000
_cell.length_b   1.000
_cell.length_c   1.000
_cell.angle_alpha   90.00
_cell.angle_beta   90.00
_cell.angle_gamma   90.00
#
_symmetry.space_group_name_H-M   'P 1'
#
loop_
_entity.id
_entity.type
_entity.pdbx_description
1 polymer ?
#
loop_
_entity_poly.entity_id
_entity_poly.type
_entity_poly.pdbx_seq_one_letter_code
_entity_poly.pdbx_strand_id
1 'polypeptide(L)'
;MAIPVRILSIALTATLVLSFADAAARVSGTVNQPVASAGAKASALPMSPKERGQLTRQFVMKWGIYVQRIYNVPVGVWAKRMVPNFVAADPTNLRHALARDTFEGAMAELAGSGHRLSDQQAIDALARLSLTGAAADRPRVVARALGDTTQDLTYTPLQPCRIVDTRSTAAGQIPGNSTRSFAAVSPSGYAAQGGSATDCGTNLIGASAVALNVTAVFPATAGFATVYPFGTAQPLAASVNYAAGDIVNNAIITRIPNPLTTSDFTIFTFAASHYVVDIVGYFSPPRATALQCTDVNTSQTVTANNVFDIQLPACPSGYTITGSGCRTPNFNDADWAINGLMKHPSLGMLAFCSGINKTAGNITVEGTVQCCRVPGR
;
A
#
# COMPACT_ATOMS: atom_id res chain seq x y z
N MET A 1 67.52 -19.00 -42.01
CA MET A 1 66.44 -19.44 -42.91
C MET A 1 65.21 -19.67 -42.03
N ALA A 2 64.05 -19.15 -42.44
CA ALA A 2 62.77 -18.98 -41.71
C ALA A 2 62.58 -17.66 -40.91
N ILE A 3 61.95 -16.71 -41.59
CA ILE A 3 61.07 -15.60 -41.12
C ILE A 3 59.65 -16.11 -41.43
N PRO A 4 58.58 -15.89 -40.61
CA PRO A 4 57.86 -14.61 -40.50
C PRO A 4 57.22 -14.38 -39.10
N VAL A 5 56.53 -13.30 -38.71
CA VAL A 5 55.64 -12.31 -39.34
C VAL A 5 55.57 -11.05 -38.44
N ARG A 6 55.55 -9.87 -39.10
CA ARG A 6 54.93 -8.55 -38.79
C ARG A 6 54.59 -8.15 -37.35
N ILE A 7 54.85 -6.87 -37.02
CA ILE A 7 53.84 -5.89 -36.56
C ILE A 7 54.30 -4.47 -36.92
N LEU A 8 53.35 -3.65 -37.37
CA LEU A 8 53.48 -2.33 -37.97
C LEU A 8 53.13 -1.23 -36.94
N SER A 9 54.02 -0.25 -36.82
CA SER A 9 53.88 1.21 -36.60
C SER A 9 52.73 1.75 -35.70
N ILE A 10 53.00 2.28 -34.50
CA ILE A 10 53.46 3.66 -34.13
C ILE A 10 52.39 4.76 -34.29
N ALA A 11 51.96 5.31 -33.15
CA ALA A 11 51.86 6.76 -32.83
C ALA A 11 51.44 6.88 -31.35
N LEU A 12 52.29 7.29 -30.40
CA LEU A 12 52.93 8.58 -30.09
C LEU A 12 52.25 9.25 -28.88
N THR A 13 53.09 9.48 -27.89
CA THR A 13 52.98 9.94 -26.51
C THR A 13 52.62 11.42 -26.30
N ALA A 14 52.04 11.78 -25.13
CA ALA A 14 52.68 12.69 -24.14
C ALA A 14 51.86 12.90 -22.83
N THR A 15 52.56 12.64 -21.72
CA THR A 15 52.46 13.03 -20.29
C THR A 15 52.42 14.58 -20.06
N LEU A 16 52.18 15.23 -18.92
CA LEU A 16 51.67 15.03 -17.54
C LEU A 16 51.94 16.36 -16.75
N VAL A 17 51.08 16.75 -15.78
CA VAL A 17 51.23 17.73 -14.64
C VAL A 17 51.62 19.22 -14.93
N LEU A 18 51.34 20.27 -14.12
CA LEU A 18 51.14 20.45 -12.66
C LEU A 18 50.41 21.79 -12.34
N SER A 19 49.88 21.87 -11.11
CA SER A 19 49.15 22.90 -10.37
C SER A 19 49.78 24.32 -10.26
N PHE A 20 49.01 25.32 -9.78
CA PHE A 20 49.27 26.13 -8.57
C PHE A 20 48.06 27.02 -8.19
N ALA A 21 47.91 27.26 -6.88
CA ALA A 21 46.85 27.99 -6.20
C ALA A 21 47.19 29.49 -6.04
N ASP A 22 46.19 30.35 -5.76
CA ASP A 22 46.30 31.29 -4.65
C ASP A 22 44.95 31.81 -4.14
N ALA A 23 44.91 32.16 -2.86
CA ALA A 23 43.75 32.56 -2.07
C ALA A 23 43.92 33.98 -1.48
N ALA A 24 42.84 34.50 -0.87
CA ALA A 24 42.69 35.71 -0.02
C ALA A 24 42.19 37.00 -0.75
N ALA A 25 41.22 37.80 -0.27
CA ALA A 25 40.38 37.74 0.93
C ALA A 25 39.19 38.77 0.88
N ARG A 26 38.06 38.37 1.50
CA ARG A 26 37.07 39.11 2.33
C ARG A 26 36.44 40.45 1.88
N VAL A 27 35.10 40.46 1.73
CA VAL A 27 34.14 41.38 2.42
C VAL A 27 32.83 40.63 2.71
N SER A 28 32.25 40.89 3.89
CA SER A 28 31.14 40.21 4.57
C SER A 28 29.74 40.58 4.06
N GLY A 29 28.78 39.66 4.22
CA GLY A 29 27.33 39.91 4.05
C GLY A 29 26.49 38.62 4.06
N THR A 30 26.06 38.19 5.25
CA THR A 30 25.09 37.13 5.57
C THR A 30 23.80 37.20 4.72
N VAL A 31 23.20 36.13 4.18
CA VAL A 31 22.39 35.09 4.86
C VAL A 31 22.29 33.86 3.94
N ASN A 32 22.68 32.68 4.44
CA ASN A 32 22.42 31.37 3.83
C ASN A 32 21.27 30.70 4.61
N GLN A 33 20.16 30.38 3.95
CA GLN A 33 19.16 29.42 4.44
C GLN A 33 18.93 28.40 3.31
N PRO A 34 19.44 27.16 3.43
CA PRO A 34 18.97 26.06 2.62
C PRO A 34 17.57 25.62 3.10
N VAL A 35 16.64 25.53 2.17
CA VAL A 35 15.29 24.98 2.37
C VAL A 35 15.44 23.56 2.93
N ALA A 36 14.95 23.36 4.16
CA ALA A 36 14.92 22.06 4.81
C ALA A 36 14.03 21.11 4.00
N SER A 37 14.59 19.97 3.62
CA SER A 37 13.84 18.79 3.24
C SER A 37 12.93 18.41 4.41
N ALA A 38 11.64 18.27 4.16
CA ALA A 38 10.69 17.75 5.13
C ALA A 38 11.18 16.37 5.59
N GLY A 39 11.53 16.29 6.88
CA GLY A 39 12.31 15.21 7.44
C GLY A 39 11.66 13.84 7.30
N ALA A 40 12.52 12.85 7.06
CA ALA A 40 12.27 11.48 7.47
C ALA A 40 11.78 11.49 8.93
N LYS A 41 10.61 10.89 9.19
CA LYS A 41 10.16 10.66 10.57
C LYS A 41 11.23 9.83 11.26
N ALA A 42 11.89 10.43 12.25
CA ALA A 42 12.87 9.76 13.10
C ALA A 42 12.26 8.47 13.67
N SER A 43 12.98 7.36 13.56
CA SER A 43 12.71 6.15 14.33
C SER A 43 12.67 6.52 15.80
N ALA A 44 11.58 6.16 16.49
CA ALA A 44 11.47 6.42 17.92
C ALA A 44 12.57 5.67 18.69
N LEU A 45 13.16 6.34 19.68
CA LEU A 45 14.21 5.78 20.53
C LEU A 45 13.78 4.41 21.12
N PRO A 46 14.70 3.43 21.21
CA PRO A 46 14.43 2.16 21.86
C PRO A 46 14.04 2.38 23.33
N MET A 47 12.91 1.80 23.75
CA MET A 47 12.37 1.92 25.11
C MET A 47 12.94 0.82 26.00
N SER A 48 13.44 1.19 27.19
CA SER A 48 13.96 0.23 28.15
C SER A 48 12.85 -0.63 28.78
N PRO A 49 13.13 -1.87 29.24
CA PRO A 49 12.14 -2.70 29.94
C PRO A 49 11.55 -2.02 31.18
N LYS A 50 12.37 -1.24 31.91
CA LYS A 50 11.94 -0.49 33.10
C LYS A 50 10.94 0.62 32.75
N GLU A 51 11.23 1.38 31.70
CA GLU A 51 10.33 2.44 31.20
C GLU A 51 9.01 1.84 30.69
N ARG A 52 9.08 0.73 29.95
CA ARG A 52 7.89 0.01 29.47
C ARG A 52 7.02 -0.48 30.61
N GLY A 53 7.62 -1.04 31.67
CA GLY A 53 6.91 -1.46 32.88
C GLY A 53 6.20 -0.30 33.57
N GLN A 54 6.81 0.88 33.62
CA GLN A 54 6.20 2.08 34.20
C GLN A 54 5.00 2.57 33.38
N LEU A 55 5.13 2.67 32.06
CA LEU A 55 4.02 3.10 31.18
C LEU A 55 2.86 2.10 31.19
N THR A 56 3.17 0.80 31.23
CA THR A 56 2.17 -0.27 31.41
C THR A 56 1.37 -0.09 32.69
N ARG A 57 2.07 0.16 33.81
CA ARG A 57 1.42 0.41 35.10
C ARG A 57 0.52 1.64 35.05
N GLN A 58 0.98 2.74 34.45
CA GLN A 58 0.17 3.96 34.28
C GLN A 58 -1.09 3.69 33.46
N PHE A 59 -0.99 2.89 32.39
CA PHE A 59 -2.12 2.58 31.52
C PHE A 59 -3.17 1.76 32.26
N VAL A 60 -2.73 0.72 32.99
CA VAL A 60 -3.62 -0.12 33.80
C VAL A 60 -4.29 0.69 34.90
N MET A 61 -3.56 1.62 35.54
CA MET A 61 -4.15 2.49 36.57
C MET A 61 -5.18 3.47 35.98
N LYS A 62 -4.93 4.03 34.80
CA LYS A 62 -5.84 4.97 34.13
C LYS A 62 -7.18 4.31 33.78
N TRP A 63 -7.14 3.07 33.27
CA TRP A 63 -8.31 2.43 32.67
C TRP A 63 -8.91 1.27 33.48
N GLY A 64 -8.23 0.79 34.51
CA GLY A 64 -8.68 -0.39 35.27
C GLY A 64 -10.08 -0.24 35.84
N ILE A 65 -10.39 0.90 36.47
CA ILE A 65 -11.72 1.16 37.05
C ILE A 65 -12.80 1.20 35.96
N TYR A 66 -12.51 1.80 34.81
CA TYR A 66 -13.42 1.82 33.65
C TYR A 66 -13.72 0.40 33.19
N VAL A 67 -12.68 -0.42 33.00
CA VAL A 67 -12.84 -1.80 32.51
C VAL A 67 -13.64 -2.66 33.48
N GLN A 68 -13.38 -2.54 34.78
CA GLN A 68 -14.13 -3.27 35.79
C GLN A 68 -15.61 -2.86 35.81
N ARG A 69 -15.90 -1.56 35.68
CA ARG A 69 -17.27 -1.04 35.73
C ARG A 69 -18.06 -1.36 34.46
N ILE A 70 -17.46 -1.22 33.28
CA ILE A 70 -18.16 -1.33 32.00
C ILE A 70 -18.23 -2.77 31.51
N TYR A 71 -17.14 -3.53 31.63
CA TYR A 71 -17.06 -4.90 31.10
C TYR A 71 -17.19 -5.98 32.17
N ASN A 72 -17.37 -5.60 33.44
CA ASN A 72 -17.50 -6.51 34.57
C ASN A 72 -16.31 -7.50 34.72
N VAL A 73 -15.10 -7.05 34.37
CA VAL A 73 -13.86 -7.85 34.47
C VAL A 73 -12.99 -7.34 35.62
N PRO A 74 -12.58 -8.17 36.59
CA PRO A 74 -11.67 -7.74 37.64
C PRO A 74 -10.36 -7.16 37.09
N VAL A 75 -9.92 -6.01 37.61
CA VAL A 75 -8.75 -5.28 37.09
C VAL A 75 -7.49 -6.14 37.01
N GLY A 76 -7.22 -6.96 38.04
CA GLY A 76 -6.05 -7.84 38.06
C GLY A 76 -6.07 -8.91 36.97
N VAL A 77 -7.25 -9.38 36.57
CA VAL A 77 -7.42 -10.35 35.48
C VAL A 77 -7.22 -9.67 34.12
N TRP A 78 -7.83 -8.50 33.94
CA TRP A 78 -7.67 -7.70 32.72
C TRP A 78 -6.21 -7.26 32.51
N ALA A 79 -5.56 -6.74 33.55
CA ALA A 79 -4.17 -6.29 33.50
C ALA A 79 -3.22 -7.41 33.08
N LYS A 80 -3.38 -8.63 33.64
CA LYS A 80 -2.60 -9.81 33.26
C LYS A 80 -2.80 -10.18 31.79
N ARG A 81 -4.04 -10.13 31.29
CA ARG A 81 -4.36 -10.42 29.88
C ARG A 81 -3.80 -9.38 28.91
N MET A 82 -3.60 -8.16 29.38
CA MET A 82 -3.05 -7.06 28.57
C MET A 82 -1.52 -7.05 28.47
N VAL A 83 -0.81 -7.82 29.31
CA VAL A 83 0.67 -7.84 29.33
C VAL A 83 1.28 -8.12 27.94
N PRO A 84 0.81 -9.11 27.15
CA PRO A 84 1.35 -9.34 25.82
C PRO A 84 1.21 -8.12 24.89
N ASN A 85 0.09 -7.39 25.00
CA ASN A 85 -0.16 -6.18 24.21
C ASN A 85 0.82 -5.07 24.57
N PHE A 86 1.13 -4.88 25.86
CA PHE A 86 2.11 -3.88 26.30
C PHE A 86 3.55 -4.24 25.97
N VAL A 87 3.87 -5.54 25.96
CA VAL A 87 5.20 -6.04 25.56
C VAL A 87 5.41 -5.85 24.05
N ALA A 88 4.39 -6.17 23.25
CA ALA A 88 4.46 -6.11 21.80
C ALA A 88 4.23 -4.71 21.20
N ALA A 89 3.59 -3.78 21.93
CA ALA A 89 3.30 -2.45 21.44
C ALA A 89 4.57 -1.65 21.09
N ASP A 90 4.52 -0.92 19.98
CA ASP A 90 5.55 0.04 19.61
C ASP A 90 5.78 1.06 20.75
N PRO A 91 7.04 1.41 21.08
CA PRO A 91 7.37 2.42 22.09
C PRO A 91 6.59 3.73 21.98
N THR A 92 6.35 4.21 20.76
CA THR A 92 5.64 5.45 20.47
C THR A 92 4.15 5.28 20.74
N ASN A 93 3.58 4.17 20.27
CA ASN A 93 2.17 3.85 20.45
C ASN A 93 1.82 3.68 21.94
N LEU A 94 2.69 3.05 22.72
CA LEU A 94 2.48 2.91 24.16
C LEU A 94 2.47 4.27 24.88
N ARG A 95 3.35 5.20 24.49
CA ARG A 95 3.36 6.58 25.03
C ARG A 95 2.11 7.35 24.62
N HIS A 96 1.70 7.25 23.35
CA HIS A 96 0.51 7.94 22.84
C HIS A 96 -0.80 7.39 23.40
N ALA A 97 -0.87 6.09 23.67
CA ALA A 97 -2.05 5.44 24.22
C ALA A 97 -2.41 5.99 25.61
N LEU A 98 -1.41 6.39 26.40
CA LEU A 98 -1.61 7.06 27.68
C LEU A 98 -2.18 8.47 27.55
N ALA A 99 -1.91 9.15 26.44
CA ALA A 99 -2.41 10.49 26.14
C ALA A 99 -3.84 10.50 25.61
N ARG A 100 -4.48 9.34 25.42
CA ARG A 100 -5.86 9.25 24.92
C ARG A 100 -6.89 9.47 26.02
N ASP A 101 -7.98 10.13 25.68
CA ASP A 101 -9.06 10.49 26.60
C ASP A 101 -10.16 9.42 26.71
N THR A 102 -10.17 8.43 25.82
CA THR A 102 -11.10 7.29 25.84
C THR A 102 -10.37 5.96 25.90
N PHE A 103 -11.01 4.97 26.50
CA PHE A 103 -10.46 3.63 26.64
C PHE A 103 -10.28 2.97 25.27
N GLU A 104 -11.27 3.10 24.40
CA GLU A 104 -11.32 2.55 23.06
C GLU A 104 -10.24 3.21 22.17
N GLY A 105 -10.06 4.53 22.29
CA GLY A 105 -8.99 5.26 21.61
C GLY A 105 -7.60 4.88 22.12
N ALA A 106 -7.46 4.66 23.43
CA ALA A 106 -6.23 4.19 24.05
C ALA A 106 -5.87 2.76 23.58
N MET A 107 -6.86 1.87 23.50
CA MET A 107 -6.70 0.50 23.02
C MET A 107 -6.38 0.44 21.52
N ALA A 108 -7.04 1.27 20.69
CA ALA A 108 -6.76 1.37 19.26
C ALA A 108 -5.36 1.92 18.98
N GLU A 109 -4.91 2.91 19.76
CA GLU A 109 -3.54 3.43 19.66
C GLU A 109 -2.51 2.37 20.08
N LEU A 110 -2.77 1.65 21.18
CA LEU A 110 -1.89 0.58 21.66
C LEU A 110 -1.75 -0.56 20.63
N ALA A 111 -2.84 -0.91 19.93
CA ALA A 111 -2.87 -1.90 18.86
C ALA A 111 -2.29 -1.39 17.52
N GLY A 112 -1.86 -0.12 17.44
CA GLY A 112 -1.35 0.50 16.22
C GLY A 112 -2.42 0.79 15.15
N SER A 113 -3.70 0.66 15.51
CA SER A 113 -4.85 0.90 14.61
C SER A 113 -5.32 2.37 14.61
N GLY A 114 -4.94 3.14 15.63
CA GLY A 114 -4.97 4.61 15.69
C GLY A 114 -6.26 5.29 15.20
N HIS A 115 -7.18 5.62 16.09
CA HIS A 115 -8.22 6.62 15.82
C HIS A 115 -8.03 7.84 16.72
N ARG A 116 -8.06 9.04 16.12
CA ARG A 116 -7.73 10.32 16.77
C ARG A 116 -8.92 11.06 17.39
N LEU A 117 -10.15 10.55 17.29
CA LEU A 117 -11.35 11.24 17.78
C LEU A 117 -12.28 10.24 18.47
N SER A 118 -12.76 10.59 19.66
CA SER A 118 -13.96 9.97 20.25
C SER A 118 -15.23 10.38 19.49
N ASP A 119 -16.32 9.64 19.66
CA ASP A 119 -17.62 9.98 19.06
C ASP A 119 -18.05 11.40 19.43
N GLN A 120 -17.82 11.81 20.68
CA GLN A 120 -18.10 13.17 21.14
C GLN A 120 -17.21 14.21 20.44
N GLN A 121 -15.92 13.92 20.24
CA GLN A 121 -15.01 14.81 19.50
C GLN A 121 -15.32 14.86 18.00
N ALA A 122 -15.86 13.78 17.42
CA ALA A 122 -16.35 13.77 16.04
C ALA A 122 -17.63 14.61 15.90
N ILE A 123 -18.57 14.48 16.84
CA ILE A 123 -19.78 15.30 16.91
C ILE A 123 -19.43 16.78 17.10
N ASP A 124 -18.53 17.10 18.04
CA ASP A 124 -18.10 18.48 18.29
C ASP A 124 -17.33 19.08 17.11
N ALA A 125 -16.50 18.28 16.41
CA ALA A 125 -15.81 18.72 15.20
C ALA A 125 -16.79 19.00 14.05
N LEU A 126 -17.79 18.13 13.85
CA LEU A 126 -18.85 18.31 12.85
C LEU A 126 -19.76 19.50 13.17
N ALA A 127 -20.08 19.71 14.45
CA ALA A 127 -20.87 20.86 14.92
C ALA A 127 -20.11 22.20 14.81
N ARG A 128 -18.77 22.20 14.92
CA ARG A 128 -17.94 23.38 14.67
C ARG A 128 -17.79 23.70 13.18
N LEU A 129 -17.79 22.67 12.32
CA LEU A 129 -17.73 22.79 10.86
C LEU A 129 -19.00 23.40 10.23
N SER A 130 -20.16 23.27 10.89
CA SER A 130 -21.42 23.84 10.43
C SER A 130 -21.61 25.32 10.80
N LEU A 131 -20.79 25.87 11.69
CA LEU A 131 -20.98 27.23 12.26
C LEU A 131 -20.01 28.30 11.75
N THR A 132 -18.90 27.95 11.09
CA THR A 132 -17.92 28.93 10.60
C THR A 132 -17.62 28.78 9.11
N GLY A 133 -18.00 29.79 8.33
CA GLY A 133 -17.69 29.93 6.92
C GLY A 133 -16.24 30.36 6.71
N ALA A 134 -15.44 29.46 6.13
CA ALA A 134 -14.30 29.69 5.23
C ALA A 134 -13.67 28.31 4.96
N ALA A 135 -13.61 27.91 3.68
CA ALA A 135 -13.28 26.55 3.28
C ALA A 135 -11.77 26.22 3.33
N ALA A 136 -10.90 27.21 3.50
CA ALA A 136 -9.47 27.08 3.15
C ALA A 136 -8.57 26.51 4.26
N ASP A 137 -8.98 26.49 5.53
CA ASP A 137 -8.12 26.06 6.64
C ASP A 137 -8.81 25.11 7.63
N ARG A 138 -9.84 24.40 7.14
CA ARG A 138 -10.56 23.40 7.94
C ARG A 138 -9.64 22.18 8.10
N PRO A 139 -9.37 21.68 9.32
CA PRO A 139 -8.84 20.34 9.49
C PRO A 139 -9.88 19.39 8.90
N ARG A 140 -9.61 18.93 7.67
CA ARG A 140 -10.46 17.99 6.97
C ARG A 140 -10.52 16.76 7.87
N VAL A 141 -11.71 16.40 8.35
CA VAL A 141 -11.97 15.02 8.75
C VAL A 141 -11.82 14.23 7.47
N VAL A 142 -10.58 13.84 7.16
CA VAL A 142 -10.31 12.88 6.11
C VAL A 142 -10.85 11.60 6.73
N ALA A 143 -12.09 11.22 6.39
CA ALA A 143 -12.47 9.82 6.45
C ALA A 143 -11.26 9.08 5.91
N ARG A 144 -10.64 8.22 6.73
CA ARG A 144 -9.49 7.43 6.27
C ARG A 144 -9.91 6.91 4.91
N ALA A 145 -9.20 7.34 3.87
CA ALA A 145 -9.64 7.04 2.52
C ALA A 145 -9.87 5.53 2.49
N LEU A 146 -11.06 5.08 2.11
CA LEU A 146 -11.27 3.66 1.88
C LEU A 146 -10.25 3.27 0.81
N GLY A 147 -9.27 2.43 1.16
CA GLY A 147 -8.11 2.17 0.33
C GLY A 147 -6.91 3.06 0.63
N ASP A 148 -6.13 2.69 1.64
CA ASP A 148 -4.75 3.14 1.84
C ASP A 148 -3.81 2.22 1.03
N THR A 149 -3.05 2.79 0.08
CA THR A 149 -2.18 2.00 -0.79
C THR A 149 -0.97 1.37 -0.13
N THR A 150 -0.73 1.72 1.14
CA THR A 150 0.40 1.26 1.94
C THR A 150 -0.01 0.40 3.14
N GLN A 151 -1.30 0.42 3.52
CA GLN A 151 -1.81 -0.27 4.71
C GLN A 151 -2.91 -1.30 4.38
N ASP A 152 -3.66 -1.09 3.30
CA ASP A 152 -4.75 -1.99 2.95
C ASP A 152 -4.25 -3.08 1.98
N LEU A 153 -4.88 -4.25 2.05
CA LEU A 153 -4.68 -5.31 1.09
C LEU A 153 -5.96 -5.48 0.26
N THR A 154 -5.81 -5.61 -1.05
CA THR A 154 -6.90 -5.94 -1.96
C THR A 154 -6.93 -7.44 -2.20
N TYR A 155 -8.11 -8.04 -2.07
CA TYR A 155 -8.35 -9.42 -2.45
C TYR A 155 -8.45 -9.55 -3.96
N THR A 156 -7.67 -10.44 -4.55
CA THR A 156 -7.78 -10.85 -5.95
C THR A 156 -8.25 -12.30 -5.99
N PRO A 157 -9.43 -12.59 -6.56
CA PRO A 157 -9.90 -13.96 -6.71
C PRO A 157 -9.04 -14.70 -7.75
N LEU A 158 -8.81 -15.97 -7.50
CA LEU A 158 -8.20 -16.91 -8.45
C LEU A 158 -9.23 -17.97 -8.82
N GLN A 159 -9.09 -18.55 -10.01
CA GLN A 159 -9.76 -19.81 -10.30
C GLN A 159 -9.26 -20.84 -9.26
N PRO A 160 -10.14 -21.52 -8.52
CA PRO A 160 -9.71 -22.49 -7.50
C PRO A 160 -8.69 -23.48 -8.08
N CYS A 161 -7.53 -23.55 -7.46
CA CYS A 161 -6.39 -24.30 -7.98
C CYS A 161 -5.71 -25.06 -6.86
N ARG A 162 -5.40 -26.34 -7.09
CA ARG A 162 -4.75 -27.16 -6.07
C ARG A 162 -3.28 -26.82 -5.95
N ILE A 163 -2.87 -26.41 -4.75
CA ILE A 163 -1.46 -26.15 -4.46
C ILE A 163 -0.84 -27.26 -3.62
N VAL A 164 -1.59 -27.99 -2.80
CA VAL A 164 -1.04 -29.13 -2.04
C VAL A 164 -1.93 -30.34 -2.21
N ASP A 165 -1.33 -31.50 -2.45
CA ASP A 165 -1.96 -32.81 -2.25
C ASP A 165 -0.93 -33.79 -1.70
N THR A 166 -0.89 -33.93 -0.38
CA THR A 166 0.07 -34.82 0.27
C THR A 166 -0.10 -36.31 -0.10
N ARG A 167 -1.27 -36.70 -0.64
CA ARG A 167 -1.52 -38.07 -1.14
C ARG A 167 -0.75 -38.35 -2.43
N SER A 168 -0.45 -37.29 -3.19
CA SER A 168 0.26 -37.32 -4.47
C SER A 168 1.75 -36.99 -4.30
N THR A 169 2.32 -37.19 -3.10
CA THR A 169 3.74 -36.94 -2.81
C THR A 169 4.38 -38.17 -2.17
N ALA A 170 5.66 -38.39 -2.45
CA ALA A 170 6.43 -39.48 -1.81
C ALA A 170 6.52 -39.34 -0.28
N ALA A 171 6.46 -38.10 0.24
CA ALA A 171 6.45 -37.83 1.67
C ALA A 171 5.13 -38.23 2.37
N GLY A 172 4.07 -38.50 1.61
CA GLY A 172 2.79 -39.01 2.11
C GLY A 172 2.15 -38.13 3.18
N GLN A 173 1.37 -38.76 4.06
CA GLN A 173 0.70 -38.10 5.18
C GLN A 173 1.68 -37.36 6.10
N ILE A 174 1.19 -36.29 6.72
CA ILE A 174 1.94 -35.61 7.78
C ILE A 174 1.75 -36.44 9.07
N PRO A 175 2.84 -36.89 9.74
CA PRO A 175 2.72 -37.61 11.01
C PRO A 175 2.00 -36.80 12.09
N GLY A 176 1.37 -37.48 13.05
CA GLY A 176 0.76 -36.82 14.20
C GLY A 176 1.79 -36.07 15.04
N ASN A 177 1.37 -34.95 15.64
CA ASN A 177 2.21 -34.02 16.39
C ASN A 177 3.42 -33.52 15.60
N SER A 178 3.27 -33.31 14.29
CA SER A 178 4.33 -32.80 13.44
C SER A 178 3.85 -31.70 12.51
N THR A 179 4.81 -31.07 11.83
CA THR A 179 4.58 -29.96 10.92
C THR A 179 5.13 -30.26 9.55
N ARG A 180 4.48 -29.72 8.51
CA ARG A 180 5.06 -29.62 7.17
C ARG A 180 4.80 -28.24 6.58
N SER A 181 5.81 -27.70 5.91
CA SER A 181 5.74 -26.37 5.27
C SER A 181 5.56 -26.51 3.76
N PHE A 182 4.89 -25.54 3.16
CA PHE A 182 4.49 -25.55 1.76
C PHE A 182 4.64 -24.16 1.15
N ALA A 183 4.81 -24.11 -0.17
CA ALA A 183 4.72 -22.88 -0.94
C ALA A 183 3.26 -22.64 -1.36
N ALA A 184 2.80 -21.39 -1.22
CA ALA A 184 1.56 -20.88 -1.77
C ALA A 184 1.79 -19.94 -2.97
N VAL A 185 3.03 -19.50 -3.17
CA VAL A 185 3.47 -18.70 -4.30
C VAL A 185 4.68 -19.37 -4.93
N SER A 186 4.51 -19.93 -6.13
CA SER A 186 5.59 -20.65 -6.81
C SER A 186 5.57 -20.38 -8.32
N PRO A 187 6.59 -19.69 -8.87
CA PRO A 187 6.69 -19.48 -10.32
C PRO A 187 6.85 -20.78 -11.12
N SER A 188 7.39 -21.83 -10.50
CA SER A 188 7.56 -23.17 -11.10
C SER A 188 6.38 -24.11 -10.86
N GLY A 189 5.29 -23.60 -10.27
CA GLY A 189 4.12 -24.40 -9.89
C GLY A 189 4.35 -25.25 -8.64
N TYR A 190 3.46 -26.23 -8.43
CA TYR A 190 3.27 -26.92 -7.16
C TYR A 190 3.42 -28.45 -7.24
N ALA A 191 3.95 -28.97 -8.35
CA ALA A 191 4.11 -30.41 -8.56
C ALA A 191 4.92 -31.10 -7.44
N ALA A 192 5.93 -30.43 -6.89
CA ALA A 192 6.75 -30.96 -5.79
C ALA A 192 5.96 -31.21 -4.49
N GLN A 193 4.82 -30.56 -4.32
CA GLN A 193 3.90 -30.70 -3.17
C GLN A 193 2.56 -31.34 -3.58
N GLY A 194 2.54 -32.02 -4.73
CA GLY A 194 1.37 -32.76 -5.24
C GLY A 194 0.28 -31.89 -5.85
N GLY A 195 0.53 -30.58 -6.02
CA GLY A 195 -0.40 -29.62 -6.62
C GLY A 195 -0.27 -29.49 -8.13
N SER A 196 -0.85 -28.42 -8.67
CA SER A 196 -0.82 -28.06 -10.08
C SER A 196 0.60 -27.91 -10.63
N ALA A 197 0.79 -28.26 -11.91
CA ALA A 197 2.04 -27.98 -12.63
C ALA A 197 2.19 -26.50 -13.03
N THR A 198 1.11 -25.71 -12.94
CA THR A 198 1.12 -24.27 -13.20
C THR A 198 1.30 -23.48 -11.91
N ASP A 199 1.57 -22.18 -12.03
CA ASP A 199 1.64 -21.23 -10.92
C ASP A 199 0.27 -20.88 -10.32
N CYS A 200 -0.83 -21.44 -10.81
CA CYS A 200 -2.19 -21.07 -10.41
C CYS A 200 -2.51 -19.56 -10.55
N GLY A 201 -1.80 -18.82 -11.41
CA GLY A 201 -1.93 -17.36 -11.52
C GLY A 201 -1.35 -16.59 -10.32
N THR A 202 -0.48 -17.21 -9.54
CA THR A 202 0.20 -16.59 -8.39
C THR A 202 1.55 -15.96 -8.74
N ASN A 203 2.05 -16.12 -9.97
CA ASN A 203 3.33 -15.54 -10.34
C ASN A 203 3.25 -14.00 -10.34
N LEU A 204 4.34 -13.34 -9.93
CA LEU A 204 4.47 -11.88 -9.81
C LEU A 204 3.61 -11.19 -8.74
N ILE A 205 3.03 -11.94 -7.80
CA ILE A 205 2.23 -11.33 -6.74
C ILE A 205 3.11 -10.74 -5.64
N GLY A 206 2.82 -9.49 -5.26
CA GLY A 206 3.27 -8.91 -3.98
C GLY A 206 2.33 -9.33 -2.85
N ALA A 207 1.96 -10.61 -2.79
CA ALA A 207 0.99 -11.08 -1.83
C ALA A 207 1.54 -11.01 -0.40
N SER A 208 0.69 -10.59 0.52
CA SER A 208 0.96 -10.56 1.96
C SER A 208 0.15 -11.61 2.71
N ALA A 209 -0.91 -12.14 2.08
CA ALA A 209 -1.69 -13.26 2.58
C ALA A 209 -2.36 -14.03 1.44
N VAL A 210 -2.72 -15.28 1.70
CA VAL A 210 -3.43 -16.17 0.76
C VAL A 210 -4.72 -16.66 1.36
N ALA A 211 -5.74 -16.82 0.51
CA ALA A 211 -7.02 -17.44 0.87
C ALA A 211 -7.02 -18.89 0.38
N LEU A 212 -7.16 -19.81 1.32
CA LEU A 212 -7.00 -21.25 1.12
C LEU A 212 -8.27 -21.99 1.54
N ASN A 213 -8.60 -23.04 0.82
CA ASN A 213 -9.47 -24.10 1.30
C ASN A 213 -8.59 -25.29 1.71
N VAL A 214 -8.55 -25.61 3.00
CA VAL A 214 -7.69 -26.66 3.55
C VAL A 214 -8.55 -27.82 3.99
N THR A 215 -8.27 -29.00 3.44
CA THR A 215 -9.01 -30.23 3.71
C THR A 215 -8.09 -31.23 4.42
N ALA A 216 -8.50 -31.68 5.61
CA ALA A 216 -7.93 -32.86 6.25
C ALA A 216 -8.60 -34.11 5.68
N VAL A 217 -7.81 -35.11 5.33
CA VAL A 217 -8.26 -36.33 4.64
C VAL A 217 -7.81 -37.56 5.42
N PHE A 218 -8.79 -38.31 5.91
CA PHE A 218 -8.63 -39.51 6.72
C PHE A 218 -7.66 -39.36 7.91
N PRO A 219 -7.90 -38.43 8.86
CA PRO A 219 -7.11 -38.34 10.07
C PRO A 219 -7.13 -39.67 10.84
N ALA A 220 -5.99 -40.10 11.38
CA ALA A 220 -5.87 -41.36 12.09
C ALA A 220 -6.67 -41.38 13.41
N THR A 221 -6.78 -40.23 14.08
CA THR A 221 -7.53 -40.03 15.33
C THR A 221 -8.19 -38.66 15.33
N ALA A 222 -9.13 -38.44 16.26
CA ALA A 222 -9.70 -37.11 16.48
C ALA A 222 -8.61 -36.10 16.89
N GLY A 223 -8.76 -34.85 16.46
CA GLY A 223 -7.77 -33.81 16.69
C GLY A 223 -8.05 -32.55 15.86
N PHE A 224 -6.97 -31.84 15.54
CA PHE A 224 -7.03 -30.60 14.78
C PHE A 224 -5.78 -30.35 13.94
N ALA A 225 -5.93 -29.49 12.94
CA ALA A 225 -4.85 -28.88 12.17
C ALA A 225 -4.71 -27.41 12.55
N THR A 226 -3.49 -26.87 12.48
CA THR A 226 -3.23 -25.42 12.56
C THR A 226 -2.45 -24.98 11.34
N VAL A 227 -2.98 -24.01 10.60
CA VAL A 227 -2.35 -23.40 9.43
C VAL A 227 -1.85 -22.01 9.82
N TYR A 228 -0.57 -21.74 9.61
CA TYR A 228 0.06 -20.51 10.06
C TYR A 228 1.23 -20.09 9.17
N PRO A 229 1.67 -18.82 9.22
CA PRO A 229 2.76 -18.33 8.37
C PRO A 229 4.07 -19.06 8.67
N PHE A 230 4.81 -19.39 7.61
CA PHE A 230 6.12 -20.03 7.76
C PHE A 230 7.08 -19.16 8.59
N GLY A 231 7.91 -19.81 9.41
CA GLY A 231 8.89 -19.14 10.27
C GLY A 231 8.30 -18.41 11.48
N THR A 232 7.01 -18.58 11.77
CA THR A 232 6.36 -18.04 12.97
C THR A 232 6.07 -19.14 14.00
N ALA A 233 5.89 -18.74 15.27
CA ALA A 233 5.49 -19.68 16.30
C ALA A 233 4.07 -20.21 16.03
N GLN A 234 3.88 -21.53 16.18
CA GLN A 234 2.58 -22.16 16.02
C GLN A 234 1.53 -21.48 16.94
N PRO A 235 0.41 -20.98 16.39
CA PRO A 235 -0.69 -20.46 17.19
C PRO A 235 -1.39 -21.55 18.01
N LEU A 236 -2.04 -21.16 19.12
CA LEU A 236 -2.89 -22.07 19.91
C LEU A 236 -4.24 -22.36 19.24
N ALA A 237 -4.64 -21.57 18.24
CA ALA A 237 -5.94 -21.69 17.60
C ALA A 237 -5.94 -22.77 16.51
N ALA A 238 -6.92 -23.66 16.54
CA ALA A 238 -7.15 -24.65 15.48
C ALA A 238 -7.73 -24.01 14.22
N SER A 239 -7.30 -24.49 13.06
CA SER A 239 -7.85 -24.10 11.75
C SER A 239 -8.85 -25.11 11.21
N VAL A 240 -8.69 -26.40 11.48
CA VAL A 240 -9.64 -27.47 11.13
C VAL A 240 -9.72 -28.41 12.32
N ASN A 241 -10.92 -28.72 12.80
CA ASN A 241 -11.14 -29.76 13.81
C ASN A 241 -11.76 -30.98 13.12
N TYR A 242 -11.34 -32.18 13.50
CA TYR A 242 -11.74 -33.40 12.82
C TYR A 242 -11.84 -34.59 13.79
N ALA A 243 -12.68 -35.57 13.43
CA ALA A 243 -12.69 -36.90 13.98
C ALA A 243 -11.81 -37.87 13.16
N ALA A 244 -11.66 -39.09 13.65
CA ALA A 244 -10.93 -40.13 12.94
C ALA A 244 -11.66 -40.53 11.65
N GLY A 245 -10.95 -40.60 10.53
CA GLY A 245 -11.50 -40.98 9.23
C GLY A 245 -12.27 -39.89 8.49
N ASP A 246 -12.37 -38.68 9.03
CA ASP A 246 -13.08 -37.58 8.39
C ASP A 246 -12.45 -37.14 7.06
N ILE A 247 -13.28 -36.56 6.19
CA ILE A 247 -12.84 -35.67 5.11
C ILE A 247 -13.54 -34.34 5.37
N VAL A 248 -12.81 -33.40 5.94
CA VAL A 248 -13.37 -32.12 6.39
C VAL A 248 -12.48 -30.96 6.00
N ASN A 249 -13.09 -29.88 5.53
CA ASN A 249 -12.40 -28.69 5.06
C ASN A 249 -12.78 -27.43 5.86
N ASN A 250 -11.90 -26.44 5.80
CA ASN A 250 -12.20 -25.08 6.23
C ASN A 250 -11.52 -24.04 5.31
N ALA A 251 -12.18 -22.90 5.13
CA ALA A 251 -11.62 -21.75 4.42
C ALA A 251 -10.79 -20.90 5.41
N ILE A 252 -9.52 -20.69 5.08
CA ILE A 252 -8.54 -20.04 5.96
C ILE A 252 -7.81 -18.96 5.19
N ILE A 253 -7.56 -17.82 5.85
CA ILE A 253 -6.65 -16.80 5.35
C ILE A 253 -5.39 -16.86 6.22
N THR A 254 -4.24 -17.06 5.59
CA THR A 254 -2.95 -17.01 6.29
C THR A 254 -2.04 -15.97 5.66
N ARG A 255 -1.30 -15.25 6.51
CA ARG A 255 -0.19 -14.41 6.03
C ARG A 255 0.90 -15.29 5.45
N ILE A 256 1.68 -14.72 4.56
CA ILE A 256 2.90 -15.33 4.02
C ILE A 256 4.09 -14.39 4.27
N PRO A 257 5.33 -14.90 4.35
CA PRO A 257 6.51 -14.07 4.55
C PRO A 257 6.67 -13.01 3.47
N ASN A 258 7.14 -11.83 3.86
CA ASN A 258 7.57 -10.78 2.95
C ASN A 258 8.93 -10.24 3.43
N PRO A 259 10.04 -10.45 2.69
CA PRO A 259 10.12 -11.14 1.39
C PRO A 259 9.76 -12.63 1.46
N LEU A 260 9.36 -13.21 0.32
CA LEU A 260 9.06 -14.65 0.20
C LEU A 260 10.29 -15.50 0.56
N THR A 261 10.04 -16.71 1.06
CA THR A 261 11.09 -17.68 1.40
C THR A 261 10.87 -19.01 0.67
N THR A 262 11.57 -20.08 1.06
CA THR A 262 11.36 -21.43 0.51
C THR A 262 9.99 -22.01 0.82
N SER A 263 9.29 -21.47 1.83
CA SER A 263 7.93 -21.84 2.18
C SER A 263 7.14 -20.63 2.65
N ASP A 264 5.83 -20.71 2.53
CA ASP A 264 4.93 -19.59 2.79
C ASP A 264 4.05 -19.84 4.01
N PHE A 265 3.62 -21.09 4.20
CA PHE A 265 2.83 -21.49 5.35
C PHE A 265 3.23 -22.87 5.84
N THR A 266 2.87 -23.14 7.10
CA THR A 266 3.10 -24.40 7.77
C THR A 266 1.76 -24.96 8.25
N ILE A 267 1.58 -26.27 8.06
CA ILE A 267 0.49 -27.04 8.66
C ILE A 267 1.07 -27.85 9.82
N PHE A 268 0.60 -27.60 11.03
CA PHE A 268 0.69 -28.54 12.14
C PHE A 268 -0.52 -29.49 12.10
N THR A 269 -0.29 -30.77 12.41
CA THR A 269 -1.36 -31.75 12.57
C THR A 269 -1.25 -32.47 13.91
N PHE A 270 -2.34 -32.55 14.66
CA PHE A 270 -2.39 -33.30 15.90
C PHE A 270 -2.37 -34.81 15.63
N ALA A 271 -3.25 -35.29 14.74
CA ALA A 271 -3.27 -36.68 14.29
C ALA A 271 -2.55 -36.84 12.95
N ALA A 272 -2.04 -38.04 12.64
CA ALA A 272 -1.51 -38.30 11.30
C ALA A 272 -2.63 -38.13 10.28
N SER A 273 -2.42 -37.34 9.23
CA SER A 273 -3.45 -37.04 8.23
C SER A 273 -2.83 -36.63 6.91
N HIS A 274 -3.56 -36.90 5.82
CA HIS A 274 -3.32 -36.22 4.57
C HIS A 274 -3.98 -34.84 4.57
N TYR A 275 -3.39 -33.94 3.80
CA TYR A 275 -3.92 -32.61 3.52
C TYR A 275 -4.00 -32.35 2.02
N VAL A 276 -5.09 -31.72 1.64
CA VAL A 276 -5.34 -31.16 0.31
C VAL A 276 -5.63 -29.68 0.49
N VAL A 277 -4.90 -28.82 -0.25
CA VAL A 277 -5.05 -27.37 -0.15
C VAL A 277 -5.27 -26.79 -1.53
N ASP A 278 -6.38 -26.08 -1.67
CA ASP A 278 -6.72 -25.33 -2.88
C ASP A 278 -6.63 -23.83 -2.57
N ILE A 279 -5.93 -23.07 -3.42
CA ILE A 279 -5.90 -21.61 -3.36
C ILE A 279 -7.09 -21.05 -4.13
N VAL A 280 -7.79 -20.08 -3.53
CA VAL A 280 -8.97 -19.41 -4.13
C VAL A 280 -8.75 -17.92 -4.35
N GLY A 281 -7.65 -17.38 -3.85
CA GLY A 281 -7.26 -15.99 -4.06
C GLY A 281 -6.14 -15.56 -3.13
N TYR A 282 -5.73 -14.30 -3.26
CA TYR A 282 -4.66 -13.72 -2.44
C TYR A 282 -4.96 -12.26 -2.10
N PHE A 283 -4.23 -11.75 -1.12
CA PHE A 283 -4.30 -10.38 -0.66
C PHE A 283 -2.94 -9.71 -0.90
N SER A 284 -2.93 -8.62 -1.67
CA SER A 284 -1.72 -7.82 -1.95
C SER A 284 -1.99 -6.33 -1.74
N PRO A 285 -0.96 -5.51 -1.47
CA PRO A 285 -1.12 -4.07 -1.49
C PRO A 285 -1.74 -3.63 -2.83
N PRO A 286 -2.69 -2.68 -2.83
CA PRO A 286 -3.29 -2.22 -4.07
C PRO A 286 -2.19 -1.61 -4.93
N ARG A 287 -2.05 -2.13 -6.14
CA ARG A 287 -1.19 -1.52 -7.14
C ARG A 287 -2.01 -0.44 -7.84
N ALA A 288 -1.52 0.79 -7.83
CA ALA A 288 -2.12 1.85 -8.62
C ALA A 288 -2.08 1.43 -10.11
N THR A 289 -3.24 1.20 -10.70
CA THR A 289 -3.33 0.96 -12.14
C THR A 289 -3.05 2.27 -12.85
N ALA A 290 -2.02 2.29 -13.69
CA ALA A 290 -1.77 3.45 -14.55
C ALA A 290 -3.02 3.70 -15.40
N LEU A 291 -3.50 4.95 -15.42
CA LEU A 291 -4.61 5.32 -16.28
C LEU A 291 -4.18 5.16 -17.74
N GLN A 292 -5.04 4.55 -18.57
CA GLN A 292 -4.84 4.60 -20.00
C GLN A 292 -5.35 5.95 -20.49
N CYS A 293 -4.43 6.82 -20.87
CA CYS A 293 -4.74 8.18 -21.31
C CYS A 293 -4.48 8.35 -22.81
N THR A 294 -5.28 9.17 -23.46
CA THR A 294 -5.13 9.60 -24.85
C THR A 294 -5.51 11.07 -24.95
N ASP A 295 -4.85 11.81 -25.84
CA ASP A 295 -5.14 13.22 -26.05
C ASP A 295 -5.98 13.39 -27.32
N VAL A 296 -7.03 14.19 -27.22
CA VAL A 296 -7.84 14.63 -28.36
C VAL A 296 -7.69 16.13 -28.52
N ASN A 297 -7.49 16.56 -29.77
CA ASN A 297 -7.13 17.94 -30.09
C ASN A 297 -8.11 18.57 -31.08
N THR A 298 -8.27 19.88 -31.00
CA THR A 298 -8.98 20.70 -31.98
C THR A 298 -8.15 21.95 -32.26
N SER A 299 -8.32 22.57 -33.43
CA SER A 299 -7.67 23.84 -33.74
C SER A 299 -8.61 24.77 -34.50
N GLN A 300 -8.48 26.06 -34.23
CA GLN A 300 -9.23 27.11 -34.92
C GLN A 300 -8.33 28.30 -35.21
N THR A 301 -8.44 28.85 -36.42
CA THR A 301 -7.81 30.12 -36.77
C THR A 301 -8.69 31.28 -36.32
N VAL A 302 -8.10 32.21 -35.58
CA VAL A 302 -8.75 33.41 -35.05
C VAL A 302 -8.16 34.62 -35.74
N THR A 303 -9.02 35.44 -36.34
CA THR A 303 -8.59 36.66 -37.03
C THR A 303 -8.07 37.71 -36.05
N ALA A 304 -7.26 38.65 -36.54
CA ALA A 304 -6.75 39.77 -35.77
C ALA A 304 -7.87 40.55 -35.05
N ASN A 305 -7.63 40.96 -33.81
CA ASN A 305 -8.54 41.73 -32.94
C ASN A 305 -9.91 41.07 -32.69
N ASN A 306 -10.01 39.74 -32.78
CA ASN A 306 -11.27 39.02 -32.64
C ASN A 306 -11.31 38.15 -31.38
N VAL A 307 -12.52 37.94 -30.87
CA VAL A 307 -12.83 37.02 -29.77
C VAL A 307 -12.92 35.60 -30.33
N PHE A 308 -12.51 34.62 -29.53
CA PHE A 308 -12.74 33.21 -29.84
C PHE A 308 -13.32 32.47 -28.65
N ASP A 309 -14.14 31.47 -28.98
CA ASP A 309 -14.71 30.47 -28.06
C ASP A 309 -14.63 29.11 -28.73
N ILE A 310 -13.58 28.35 -28.41
CA ILE A 310 -13.34 27.03 -29.00
C ILE A 310 -13.85 25.98 -28.03
N GLN A 311 -14.84 25.23 -28.47
CA GLN A 311 -15.30 24.04 -27.77
C GLN A 311 -14.24 22.94 -27.89
N LEU A 312 -13.76 22.43 -26.75
CA LEU A 312 -12.85 21.30 -26.79
C LEU A 312 -13.57 19.99 -27.15
N PRO A 313 -12.90 19.07 -27.85
CA PRO A 313 -13.49 17.82 -28.28
C PRO A 313 -13.84 16.93 -27.07
N ALA A 314 -14.94 16.18 -27.20
CA ALA A 314 -15.33 15.18 -26.21
C ALA A 314 -14.37 13.98 -26.25
N CYS A 315 -14.25 13.28 -25.12
CA CYS A 315 -13.49 12.03 -25.08
C CYS A 315 -14.16 10.92 -25.90
N PRO A 316 -13.37 9.97 -26.45
CA PRO A 316 -13.90 8.74 -27.00
C PRO A 316 -14.76 7.98 -25.98
N SER A 317 -15.66 7.13 -26.48
CA SER A 317 -16.50 6.30 -25.61
C SER A 317 -15.66 5.47 -24.63
N GLY A 318 -16.05 5.47 -23.35
CA GLY A 318 -15.34 4.78 -22.27
C GLY A 318 -14.14 5.54 -21.69
N TYR A 319 -13.88 6.77 -22.12
CA TYR A 319 -12.87 7.67 -21.54
C TYR A 319 -13.54 8.88 -20.88
N THR A 320 -12.90 9.40 -19.83
CA THR A 320 -13.36 10.59 -19.09
C THR A 320 -12.30 11.67 -19.16
N ILE A 321 -12.74 12.93 -19.25
CA ILE A 321 -11.85 14.10 -19.24
C ILE A 321 -11.17 14.21 -17.87
N THR A 322 -9.84 14.14 -17.85
CA THR A 322 -9.02 14.34 -16.64
C THR A 322 -8.18 15.60 -16.69
N GLY A 323 -7.97 16.14 -17.89
CA GLY A 323 -7.25 17.39 -18.10
C GLY A 323 -7.68 18.05 -19.40
N SER A 324 -7.47 19.35 -19.47
CA SER A 324 -7.72 20.14 -20.67
C SER A 324 -6.78 21.33 -20.68
N GLY A 325 -6.42 21.80 -21.87
CA GLY A 325 -5.52 22.93 -22.05
C GLY A 325 -5.71 23.60 -23.40
N CYS A 326 -5.21 24.82 -23.48
CA CYS A 326 -5.27 25.64 -24.68
C CYS A 326 -3.85 26.15 -24.95
N ARG A 327 -3.38 26.01 -26.18
CA ARG A 327 -2.09 26.52 -26.63
C ARG A 327 -2.25 27.33 -27.90
N THR A 328 -1.43 28.34 -28.06
CA THR A 328 -1.22 29.04 -29.33
C THR A 328 0.28 29.09 -29.57
N PRO A 329 0.75 29.16 -30.83
CA PRO A 329 2.15 29.47 -31.11
C PRO A 329 2.51 30.85 -30.52
N ASN A 330 3.58 30.91 -29.73
CA ASN A 330 4.13 32.12 -29.07
C ASN A 330 3.29 32.68 -27.90
N PHE A 331 3.31 31.98 -26.75
CA PHE A 331 2.51 32.35 -25.58
C PHE A 331 2.95 33.66 -24.90
N ASN A 332 2.12 34.72 -24.90
CA ASN A 332 2.33 35.88 -24.02
C ASN A 332 1.03 36.62 -23.61
N ASP A 333 1.02 37.15 -22.38
CA ASP A 333 -0.13 37.88 -21.80
C ASP A 333 -0.39 39.25 -22.46
N ALA A 334 0.57 39.78 -23.21
CA ALA A 334 0.41 41.05 -23.91
C ALA A 334 -0.56 40.92 -25.10
N ASP A 335 -0.54 39.76 -25.76
CA ASP A 335 -1.32 39.47 -26.95
C ASP A 335 -2.74 38.96 -26.62
N TRP A 336 -3.04 38.58 -25.36
CA TRP A 336 -4.28 37.88 -24.98
C TRP A 336 -4.90 38.45 -23.68
N ALA A 337 -6.22 38.38 -23.45
CA ALA A 337 -6.88 39.04 -22.30
C ALA A 337 -7.64 38.15 -21.32
N ILE A 338 -8.06 36.94 -21.70
CA ILE A 338 -8.83 36.05 -20.81
C ILE A 338 -8.42 34.63 -21.17
N ASN A 339 -8.10 33.81 -20.16
CA ASN A 339 -7.86 32.39 -20.33
C ASN A 339 -8.58 31.68 -19.18
N GLY A 340 -9.68 30.99 -19.50
CA GLY A 340 -10.51 30.35 -18.50
C GLY A 340 -10.98 29.00 -19.01
N LEU A 341 -10.40 27.92 -18.49
CA LEU A 341 -11.05 26.61 -18.53
C LEU A 341 -12.28 26.69 -17.62
N MET A 342 -13.45 27.04 -18.16
CA MET A 342 -14.67 26.99 -17.36
C MET A 342 -15.38 25.66 -17.51
N LYS A 343 -16.00 25.20 -16.42
CA LYS A 343 -16.85 24.02 -16.38
C LYS A 343 -18.30 24.46 -16.47
N HIS A 344 -19.02 24.06 -17.52
CA HIS A 344 -20.45 24.37 -17.62
C HIS A 344 -21.28 23.46 -16.69
N PRO A 345 -22.11 23.99 -15.77
CA PRO A 345 -22.81 23.18 -14.77
C PRO A 345 -23.88 22.23 -15.32
N SER A 346 -24.47 22.53 -16.48
CA SER A 346 -25.63 21.80 -17.01
C SER A 346 -25.34 20.82 -18.16
N LEU A 347 -24.09 20.76 -18.68
CA LEU A 347 -23.75 19.99 -19.89
C LEU A 347 -22.62 18.96 -19.68
N GLY A 348 -22.23 18.69 -18.43
CA GLY A 348 -21.04 17.88 -18.15
C GLY A 348 -19.75 18.65 -18.44
N MET A 349 -18.61 18.00 -18.24
CA MET A 349 -17.25 18.55 -18.33
C MET A 349 -16.87 19.05 -19.76
N LEU A 350 -17.58 20.00 -20.33
CA LEU A 350 -17.10 20.70 -21.52
C LEU A 350 -16.11 21.75 -21.05
N ALA A 351 -14.83 21.49 -21.30
CA ALA A 351 -13.78 22.49 -21.23
C ALA A 351 -13.76 23.28 -22.54
N PHE A 352 -13.56 24.59 -22.48
CA PHE A 352 -13.52 25.45 -23.65
C PHE A 352 -12.36 26.44 -23.53
N CYS A 353 -11.85 26.87 -24.68
CA CYS A 353 -10.81 27.88 -24.78
C CYS A 353 -11.44 29.19 -25.23
N SER A 354 -11.50 30.17 -24.35
CA SER A 354 -11.98 31.52 -24.66
C SER A 354 -10.85 32.53 -24.59
N GLY A 355 -10.86 33.53 -25.46
CA GLY A 355 -9.87 34.61 -25.41
C GLY A 355 -10.07 35.66 -26.51
N ILE A 356 -9.10 36.56 -26.64
CA ILE A 356 -9.06 37.62 -27.65
C ILE A 356 -7.70 37.58 -28.32
N ASN A 357 -7.67 37.54 -29.65
CA ASN A 357 -6.45 37.74 -30.43
C ASN A 357 -6.17 39.24 -30.54
N LYS A 358 -5.24 39.80 -29.75
CA LYS A 358 -4.87 41.23 -29.87
C LYS A 358 -3.76 41.49 -30.89
N THR A 359 -3.29 40.45 -31.59
CA THR A 359 -2.22 40.62 -32.59
C THR A 359 -2.78 41.26 -33.87
N ALA A 360 -1.88 41.78 -34.69
CA ALA A 360 -2.22 42.33 -36.01
C ALA A 360 -2.47 41.25 -37.08
N GLY A 361 -2.27 39.96 -36.76
CA GLY A 361 -2.38 38.84 -37.69
C GLY A 361 -3.35 37.75 -37.22
N ASN A 362 -3.58 36.77 -38.09
CA ASN A 362 -4.33 35.57 -37.71
C ASN A 362 -3.46 34.68 -36.82
N ILE A 363 -4.06 34.14 -35.75
CA ILE A 363 -3.40 33.15 -34.88
C ILE A 363 -4.14 31.82 -34.96
N THR A 364 -3.42 30.73 -34.71
CA THR A 364 -4.04 29.41 -34.51
C THR A 364 -4.10 29.13 -33.02
N VAL A 365 -5.31 28.83 -32.55
CA VAL A 365 -5.54 28.34 -31.19
C VAL A 365 -5.80 26.86 -31.26
N GLU A 366 -5.07 26.10 -30.45
CA GLU A 366 -5.17 24.66 -30.35
C GLU A 366 -5.67 24.28 -28.95
N GLY A 367 -6.75 23.52 -28.92
CA GLY A 367 -7.33 22.98 -27.71
C GLY A 367 -6.99 21.51 -27.56
N THR A 368 -6.55 21.11 -26.38
CA THR A 368 -6.18 19.73 -26.04
C THR A 368 -7.01 19.25 -24.86
N VAL A 369 -7.51 18.02 -24.94
CA VAL A 369 -8.19 17.34 -23.83
C VAL A 369 -7.48 16.02 -23.59
N GLN A 370 -7.04 15.83 -22.35
CA GLN A 370 -6.54 14.55 -21.89
C GLN A 370 -7.72 13.70 -21.40
N CYS A 371 -7.90 12.59 -22.07
CA CYS A 371 -8.94 11.61 -21.84
C CYS A 371 -8.33 10.36 -21.24
N CYS A 372 -8.73 10.00 -20.02
CA CYS A 372 -8.21 8.83 -19.33
C CYS A 372 -9.34 7.86 -18.97
N ARG A 373 -8.98 6.58 -18.87
CA ARG A 373 -9.81 5.52 -18.29
C ARG A 373 -9.00 4.62 -17.38
N VAL A 374 -9.69 3.89 -16.51
CA VAL A 374 -9.08 2.78 -15.76
C VAL A 374 -9.08 1.55 -16.66
N PRO A 375 -7.91 0.98 -17.01
CA PRO A 375 -7.86 -0.24 -17.82
C PRO A 375 -8.64 -1.40 -17.16
N GLY A 376 -9.42 -2.13 -17.95
CA GLY A 376 -10.10 -3.34 -17.51
C GLY A 376 -11.37 -3.14 -16.66
N ARG A 377 -11.97 -1.93 -16.71
CA ARG A 377 -13.31 -1.66 -16.17
C ARG A 377 -14.21 -1.04 -17.21
#